data_AF-A0A0W1ESR7-F1
#
_entry.id   AF-A0A0W1ESR7-F1
#
_cell.length_a   1.000
_cell.length_b   1.000
_cell.length_c   1.000
_cell.angle_alpha   90.00
_cell.angle_beta   90.00
_cell.angle_gamma   90.00
#
_symmetry.space_group_name_H-M   'P 1'
#
loop_
_entity.id
_entity.type
_entity.pdbx_description
1 polymer ?
#
loop_
_entity_poly.entity_id
_entity_poly.type
_entity_poly.pdbx_seq_one_letter_code
_entity_poly.pdbx_strand_id
1 'polypeptide(L)'
;MLRTQKFEGSIAIVGEEPELPYERPPLSKKYFAGEKEFERIQLRPAKYWDEREVTMLLGERVVSVDPVGHIVTTDDGKAILLRPG
;
A
#
# COMPACT_ATOMS: atom_id res chain seq x y z
N MET A 1 8.20 3.59 8.51
CA MET A 1 9.44 4.32 8.86
C MET A 1 9.41 5.81 8.48
N LEU A 2 8.40 6.36 7.78
CA LEU A 2 8.24 7.82 7.62
C LEU A 2 7.48 8.49 8.78
N ARG A 3 6.33 7.94 9.18
CA ARG A 3 5.56 8.44 10.34
C ARG A 3 6.32 8.36 11.66
N THR A 4 7.14 7.32 11.83
CA THR A 4 8.04 7.19 13.00
C THR A 4 9.10 8.30 13.04
N GLN A 5 9.50 8.81 11.87
CA GLN A 5 10.46 9.91 11.73
C GLN A 5 9.78 11.28 11.63
N LYS A 6 8.48 11.38 11.97
CA LYS A 6 7.70 12.62 11.99
C LYS A 6 7.59 13.33 10.62
N PHE A 7 7.55 12.57 9.52
CA PHE A 7 7.14 13.16 8.24
C PHE A 7 5.67 13.60 8.32
N GLU A 8 5.39 14.87 8.01
CA GLU A 8 4.06 15.50 8.13
C GLU A 8 3.31 15.55 6.79
N GLY A 9 3.98 15.27 5.66
CA GLY A 9 3.32 15.25 4.35
C GLY A 9 2.34 14.09 4.19
N SER A 10 1.52 14.13 3.14
CA SER A 10 0.66 13.00 2.77
C SER A 10 1.49 11.77 2.38
N ILE A 11 1.06 10.59 2.82
CA ILE A 11 1.67 9.32 2.41
C ILE A 11 0.58 8.47 1.79
N ALA A 12 0.83 7.96 0.58
CA ALA A 12 0.01 6.94 -0.05
C ALA A 12 0.86 5.71 -0.38
N ILE A 13 0.27 4.52 -0.27
CA ILE A 13 0.80 3.27 -0.79
C ILE A 13 -0.13 2.85 -1.93
N VAL A 14 0.43 2.71 -3.13
CA VAL A 14 -0.30 2.23 -4.31
C VAL A 14 0.09 0.79 -4.58
N GLY A 15 -0.90 -0.09 -4.75
CA GLY A 15 -0.67 -1.52 -4.96
C GLY A 15 -1.76 -2.14 -5.84
N GLU A 16 -1.34 -3.01 -6.75
CA GLU A 16 -2.26 -3.72 -7.64
C GLU A 16 -3.16 -4.72 -6.92
N GLU A 17 -2.68 -5.31 -5.82
CA GLU A 17 -3.48 -6.25 -5.04
C GLU A 17 -4.58 -5.50 -4.27
N PRO A 18 -5.83 -6.00 -4.24
CA PRO A 18 -6.92 -5.37 -3.49
C PRO A 18 -6.79 -5.56 -1.97
N GLU A 19 -5.91 -6.44 -1.51
CA GLU A 19 -5.69 -6.73 -0.09
C GLU A 19 -4.71 -5.77 0.59
N LEU A 20 -4.92 -5.54 1.89
CA LEU A 20 -3.94 -4.84 2.73
C LEU A 20 -2.60 -5.57 2.76
N PRO A 21 -1.46 -4.86 2.93
CA PRO A 21 -0.14 -5.47 2.99
C PRO A 21 -0.07 -6.66 3.96
N TYR A 22 0.47 -7.79 3.51
CA TYR A 22 0.50 -9.05 4.25
C TYR A 22 1.82 -9.80 4.04
N GLU A 23 2.07 -10.77 4.91
CA GLU A 23 3.23 -11.66 4.84
C GLU A 23 3.06 -12.69 3.71
N ARG A 24 4.00 -12.71 2.77
CA ARG A 24 4.05 -13.76 1.73
C ARG A 24 4.46 -15.15 2.26
N PRO A 25 5.39 -15.32 3.22
CA PRO A 25 5.86 -16.64 3.63
C PRO A 25 4.78 -17.62 4.15
N PRO A 26 3.73 -17.19 4.87
CA PRO A 26 2.62 -18.07 5.24
C PRO A 26 1.82 -18.63 4.06
N LEU A 27 1.81 -17.96 2.90
CA LEU A 27 1.00 -18.35 1.74
C LEU A 27 1.32 -19.74 1.20
N SER A 28 2.55 -20.23 1.37
CA SER A 28 2.96 -21.57 0.93
C SER A 28 3.07 -22.57 2.10
N LYS A 29 2.60 -22.20 3.30
CA LYS A 29 2.73 -22.97 4.54
C LYS A 29 1.44 -22.94 5.34
N LYS A 30 1.43 -22.21 6.48
CA LYS A 30 0.34 -22.23 7.46
C LYS A 30 -0.99 -21.73 6.88
N TYR A 31 -0.96 -20.73 6.00
CA TYR A 31 -2.19 -20.28 5.31
C TYR A 31 -2.67 -21.34 4.31
N PHE A 32 -1.75 -21.89 3.50
CA PHE A 32 -2.06 -22.97 2.56
C PHE A 32 -2.65 -24.22 3.23
N ALA A 33 -2.16 -24.55 4.43
CA ALA A 33 -2.64 -25.66 5.24
C ALA A 33 -3.96 -25.35 5.98
N GLY A 34 -4.51 -24.13 5.87
CA GLY A 34 -5.72 -23.71 6.59
C GLY A 34 -5.51 -23.45 8.09
N GLU A 35 -4.27 -23.37 8.57
CA GLU A 35 -3.93 -23.16 9.98
C GLU A 35 -3.98 -21.68 10.39
N LYS A 36 -4.06 -20.77 9.42
CA LYS A 36 -4.16 -19.31 9.64
C LYS A 36 -5.17 -18.70 8.69
N GLU A 37 -6.07 -17.90 9.24
CA GLU A 37 -6.92 -16.99 8.46
C GLU A 37 -6.11 -15.88 7.79
N PHE A 38 -6.64 -15.28 6.72
CA PHE A 38 -5.95 -14.24 5.95
C PHE A 38 -5.64 -12.99 6.80
N GLU A 39 -6.56 -12.59 7.67
CA GLU A 39 -6.39 -11.45 8.59
C GLU A 39 -5.22 -11.66 9.55
N ARG A 40 -4.85 -12.91 9.83
CA ARG A 40 -3.70 -13.26 10.69
C ARG A 40 -2.36 -13.20 9.98
N ILE A 41 -2.35 -13.02 8.66
CA ILE A 41 -1.13 -12.82 7.86
C ILE A 41 -0.98 -11.39 7.35
N GLN A 42 -1.99 -10.52 7.54
CA GLN A 42 -1.86 -9.09 7.31
C GLN A 42 -0.75 -8.50 8.20
N LEU A 43 0.08 -7.61 7.63
CA LEU A 43 1.15 -6.94 8.37
C LEU A 43 0.57 -6.08 9.48
N ARG A 44 -0.51 -5.35 9.19
CA ARG A 44 -1.22 -4.47 10.12
C ARG A 44 -2.70 -4.41 9.74
N PRO A 45 -3.64 -4.29 10.72
CA PRO A 45 -5.06 -4.12 10.43
C PRO A 45 -5.34 -2.75 9.78
N ALA A 46 -6.46 -2.61 9.06
CA ALA A 46 -6.86 -1.37 8.38
C ALA A 46 -6.70 -0.11 9.25
N LYS A 47 -7.24 -0.17 10.48
CA LYS A 47 -7.21 0.92 11.47
C LYS A 47 -5.80 1.45 11.75
N TYR A 48 -4.77 0.60 11.68
CA TYR A 48 -3.38 1.03 11.91
C TYR A 48 -2.90 2.05 10.88
N TRP A 49 -3.30 1.87 9.62
CA TRP A 49 -2.95 2.74 8.51
C TRP A 49 -3.74 4.05 8.57
N ASP A 50 -5.04 3.96 8.88
CA ASP A 50 -5.93 5.12 9.06
C ASP A 50 -5.44 6.03 10.19
N GLU A 51 -5.14 5.46 11.36
CA GLU A 51 -4.60 6.21 12.52
C GLU A 51 -3.24 6.86 12.25
N ARG A 52 -2.55 6.45 11.18
CA ARG A 52 -1.25 6.99 10.76
C ARG A 52 -1.36 7.87 9.53
N GLU A 53 -2.56 8.16 9.06
CA GLU A 53 -2.81 8.97 7.88
C GLU A 53 -2.01 8.45 6.67
N VAL A 54 -1.99 7.12 6.51
CA VAL A 54 -1.40 6.46 5.33
C VAL A 54 -2.55 5.99 4.45
N THR A 55 -2.70 6.63 3.29
CA THR A 55 -3.73 6.26 2.32
C THR A 55 -3.34 4.98 1.60
N MET A 56 -4.23 3.98 1.62
CA MET A 56 -4.05 2.73 0.89
C MET A 56 -4.84 2.81 -0.43
N LEU A 57 -4.14 2.93 -1.56
CA LEU A 57 -4.69 2.89 -2.90
C LEU A 57 -4.49 1.48 -3.46
N LEU A 58 -5.40 0.58 -3.07
CA LEU A 58 -5.37 -0.85 -3.38
C LEU A 58 -6.17 -1.18 -4.64
N GLY A 59 -5.81 -2.24 -5.34
CA GLY A 59 -6.42 -2.54 -6.64
C GLY A 59 -5.99 -1.56 -7.75
N GLU A 60 -4.96 -0.74 -7.51
CA GLU A 60 -4.47 0.28 -8.44
C GLU A 60 -3.07 -0.09 -8.91
N ARG A 61 -2.87 -0.30 -10.21
CA ARG A 61 -1.54 -0.57 -10.77
C ARG A 61 -0.97 0.70 -11.37
N VAL A 62 0.20 1.13 -10.89
CA VAL A 62 0.97 2.20 -11.55
C VAL A 62 1.49 1.70 -12.91
N VAL A 63 1.19 2.44 -13.98
CA VAL A 63 1.62 2.11 -15.36
C VAL A 63 2.59 3.12 -15.96
N SER A 64 2.66 4.35 -15.44
CA SER A 64 3.65 5.33 -15.87
C SER A 64 4.07 6.28 -14.76
N VAL A 65 5.28 6.82 -14.89
CA VAL A 65 5.85 7.84 -14.00
C VAL A 65 6.42 8.97 -14.86
N ASP A 66 5.94 10.19 -14.64
CA ASP A 66 6.53 11.43 -15.13
C ASP A 66 7.36 12.08 -14.00
N PRO A 67 8.70 11.94 -14.04
CA PRO A 67 9.56 12.50 -13.00
C PRO A 67 9.70 14.02 -13.08
N VAL A 68 9.46 14.64 -14.25
CA VAL A 68 9.56 16.10 -14.41
C VAL A 68 8.27 16.75 -13.91
N GLY A 69 7.12 16.24 -14.36
CA GLY A 69 5.80 16.68 -13.90
C GLY A 69 5.45 16.21 -12.49
N HIS A 70 6.23 15.30 -11.90
CA HIS A 70 5.99 14.67 -10.61
C HIS A 70 4.64 13.95 -10.57
N ILE A 71 4.29 13.22 -11.63
CA ILE A 71 3.00 12.54 -11.76
C ILE A 71 3.20 11.03 -11.88
N VAL A 72 2.35 10.28 -11.20
CA VAL A 72 2.19 8.84 -11.37
C VAL A 72 0.83 8.59 -12.00
N THR A 73 0.75 7.73 -13.02
CA THR A 73 -0.52 7.34 -13.64
C THR A 73 -0.79 5.87 -13.40
N THR A 74 -2.02 5.55 -13.04
CA THR A 74 -2.51 4.18 -12.83
C THR A 74 -3.17 3.62 -14.08
N ASP A 75 -3.41 2.31 -14.10
CA ASP A 75 -4.01 1.55 -15.20
C ASP A 75 -5.46 1.96 -15.52
N ASP A 76 -6.18 2.49 -14.54
CA ASP A 76 -7.50 3.13 -14.72
C ASP A 76 -7.45 4.57 -15.27
N GLY A 77 -6.24 5.09 -15.52
CA GLY A 77 -6.00 6.43 -16.04
C GLY A 77 -5.99 7.55 -14.99
N LYS A 78 -6.13 7.24 -13.69
CA LYS A 78 -6.00 8.23 -12.62
C LYS A 78 -4.57 8.75 -12.53
N ALA A 79 -4.45 10.07 -12.39
CA ALA A 79 -3.17 10.77 -12.23
C ALA A 79 -2.99 11.22 -10.77
N ILE A 80 -1.87 10.83 -10.17
CA ILE A 80 -1.49 11.14 -8.79
C ILE A 80 -0.31 12.09 -8.84
N LEU A 81 -0.53 13.34 -8.40
CA LEU A 81 0.53 14.35 -8.29
C LEU A 81 1.35 14.11 -7.01
N LEU A 82 2.64 13.88 -7.17
CA LEU A 82 3.61 13.81 -6.09
C LEU A 82 4.06 15.23 -5.73
N ARG A 83 4.10 15.54 -4.42
CA ARG A 83 4.75 16.77 -3.99
C ARG A 83 6.27 16.56 -4.01
N PRO A 84 7.04 17.48 -4.60
CA PRO A 84 8.50 17.46 -4.45
C PRO A 84 8.89 17.61 -2.97
N GLY A 85 9.97 16.94 -2.59
CA GLY A 85 10.56 17.01 -1.25
C GLY A 85 11.49 18.20 -1.07
#